data_AF-A0A368ZD26-F1
#
_entry.id   AF-A0A368ZD26-F1
#
_cell.length_a   1.000
_cell.length_b   1.000
_cell.length_c   1.000
_cell.angle_alpha   90.00
_cell.angle_beta   90.00
_cell.angle_gamma   90.00
#
_symmetry.space_group_name_H-M   'P 1'
#
loop_
_entity.id
_entity.type
_entity.pdbx_description
1 polymer ?
#
loop_
_entity_poly.entity_id
_entity_poly.type
_entity_poly.pdbx_seq_one_letter_code
_entity_poly.pdbx_strand_id
1 'polypeptide(L)' 'MSTRKPEKVKSTPFSDFIRYASTSEKQVFFEKVRDLAIEDQRQIIVQAEELKDKKGK' A
#
# COMPACT_ATOMS: atom_id res chain seq x y z
N MET A 1 11.51 34.36 -13.92
CA MET A 1 11.59 32.89 -14.12
C MET A 1 12.52 32.34 -13.04
N SER A 2 12.02 31.48 -12.14
CA SER A 2 12.81 30.95 -11.02
C SER A 2 13.93 30.05 -11.55
N THR A 3 15.19 30.40 -11.27
CA THR A 3 16.41 29.74 -11.77
C THR A 3 16.83 28.52 -10.93
N ARG A 4 15.94 27.97 -10.11
CA ARG A 4 16.25 26.78 -9.30
C ARG A 4 16.21 25.53 -10.19
N LYS A 5 17.38 24.93 -10.43
CA LYS A 5 17.46 23.61 -11.08
C LYS A 5 16.63 22.63 -10.23
N PRO A 6 15.78 21.77 -10.85
CA PRO A 6 15.06 20.75 -10.10
C PRO A 6 16.08 19.90 -9.34
N GLU A 7 15.89 19.79 -8.03
CA GLU A 7 16.72 18.92 -7.20
C GLU A 7 16.57 17.48 -7.73
N LYS A 8 17.70 16.82 -8.01
CA LYS A 8 17.67 15.43 -8.50
C LYS A 8 17.21 14.53 -7.36
N VAL A 9 15.90 14.30 -7.28
CA VAL A 9 15.33 13.35 -6.34
C VAL A 9 15.84 11.96 -6.71
N LYS A 10 16.61 11.34 -5.80
CA LYS A 10 17.07 9.96 -5.97
C LYS A 10 15.86 9.06 -6.07
N SER A 11 15.86 8.15 -7.04
CA SER A 11 14.82 7.15 -7.13
C SER A 11 14.85 6.25 -5.89
N THR A 12 13.66 5.92 -5.39
CA THR A 12 13.49 4.90 -4.36
C THR A 12 13.36 3.53 -5.01
N PRO A 13 13.64 2.42 -4.30
CA PRO A 13 13.41 1.07 -4.83
C PRO A 13 11.99 0.88 -5.36
N PHE A 14 10.99 1.46 -4.70
CA PHE A 14 9.61 1.46 -5.21
C PHE A 14 9.46 2.28 -6.50
N SER A 15 10.03 3.48 -6.58
CA SER A 15 10.00 4.27 -7.81
C SER A 15 10.70 3.57 -8.96
N ASP A 16 11.79 2.86 -8.71
CA ASP A 16 12.51 2.10 -9.72
C ASP A 16 11.71 0.87 -10.15
N PHE A 17 11.08 0.16 -9.22
CA PHE A 17 10.14 -0.90 -9.54
C PHE A 17 8.98 -0.40 -10.44
N ILE A 18 8.34 0.71 -10.08
CA ILE A 18 7.23 1.26 -10.88
C ILE A 18 7.70 1.69 -12.28
N ARG A 19 8.91 2.20 -12.42
CA ARG A 19 9.46 2.63 -13.72
C ARG A 19 9.92 1.47 -14.59
N TYR A 20 10.60 0.49 -14.00
CA TYR A 20 11.39 -0.48 -14.76
C TYR A 20 10.85 -1.91 -14.73
N ALA A 21 10.00 -2.28 -13.76
CA ALA A 21 9.44 -3.63 -13.72
C ALA A 21 8.47 -3.87 -14.90
N SER A 22 8.37 -5.13 -15.30
CA SER A 22 7.43 -5.58 -16.32
C SER A 22 5.99 -5.50 -15.82
N THR A 23 5.03 -5.55 -16.75
CA THR A 23 3.60 -5.55 -16.42
C THR A 23 3.21 -6.76 -15.56
N SER A 24 3.77 -7.94 -15.84
CA SER A 24 3.50 -9.15 -15.08
C SER A 24 4.02 -9.05 -13.64
N GLU A 25 5.24 -8.54 -13.43
CA GLU A 25 5.79 -8.33 -12.09
C GLU A 25 4.97 -7.32 -11.29
N LYS A 26 4.52 -6.24 -11.92
CA LYS A 26 3.62 -5.26 -11.29
C LYS A 26 2.30 -5.89 -10.91
N GLN A 27 1.70 -6.70 -11.78
CA GLN A 27 0.45 -7.39 -11.51
C GLN A 27 0.58 -8.29 -10.27
N VAL A 28 1.60 -9.16 -10.22
CA VAL A 28 1.83 -10.05 -9.07
C VAL A 28 2.04 -9.25 -7.78
N PHE A 29 2.80 -8.16 -7.84
CA PHE A 29 3.00 -7.29 -6.68
C PHE A 29 1.69 -6.67 -6.19
N PHE A 30 0.89 -6.09 -7.09
CA PHE A 30 -0.38 -5.44 -6.73
C PHE A 30 -1.44 -6.45 -6.26
N GLU A 31 -1.50 -7.65 -6.84
CA GLU A 31 -2.36 -8.73 -6.37
C GLU A 31 -2.00 -9.11 -4.92
N LYS A 32 -0.71 -9.28 -4.61
CA LYS A 32 -0.27 -9.56 -3.25
C LYS A 32 -0.62 -8.44 -2.27
N VAL A 33 -0.43 -7.18 -2.66
CA VAL A 33 -0.79 -6.02 -1.82
C VAL A 33 -2.30 -5.98 -1.57
N ARG A 34 -3.12 -6.24 -2.59
CA ARG A 34 -4.58 -6.31 -2.46
C ARG A 34 -4.99 -7.38 -1.45
N ASP A 35 -4.44 -8.57 -1.58
CA ASP A 35 -4.84 -9.71 -0.75
C ASP A 35 -4.47 -9.47 0.73
N LEU A 36 -3.29 -8.90 0.99
CA LEU A 36 -2.89 -8.46 2.34
C LEU A 36 -3.81 -7.38 2.89
N ALA A 37 -4.19 -6.39 2.08
CA ALA A 37 -5.09 -5.33 2.52
C ALA A 37 -6.49 -5.87 2.89
N ILE A 38 -6.99 -6.87 2.15
CA ILE A 38 -8.25 -7.54 2.46
C ILE A 38 -8.15 -8.30 3.78
N GLU A 39 -7.04 -8.99 4.02
CA GLU A 39 -6.78 -9.70 5.27
C GLU A 39 -6.77 -8.74 6.48
N ASP A 40 -6.02 -7.65 6.38
CA ASP A 40 -5.96 -6.61 7.41
C ASP A 40 -7.36 -6.02 7.68
N GLN A 41 -8.13 -5.73 6.64
CA GLN A 41 -9.50 -5.22 6.78
C GLN A 41 -10.42 -6.21 7.50
N ARG A 42 -10.30 -7.51 7.21
CA ARG A 42 -11.08 -8.55 7.90
C ARG A 42 -10.75 -8.59 9.39
N GLN A 43 -9.46 -8.52 9.74
CA GLN A 43 -9.04 -8.48 11.14
C GLN A 43 -9.60 -7.26 11.87
N ILE A 44 -9.58 -6.09 11.23
CA ILE A 44 -10.15 -4.86 11.80
C ILE A 44 -11.66 -5.00 12.05
N ILE A 45 -12.40 -5.59 11.11
CA ILE A 45 -13.84 -5.83 11.26
C ILE A 45 -14.11 -6.74 12.47
N VAL A 46 -13.40 -7.87 12.58
CA VAL A 46 -13.53 -8.81 13.70
C VAL A 46 -13.26 -8.11 15.04
N GLN A 47 -12.16 -7.33 15.11
CA GLN A 47 -11.87 -6.55 16.32
C GLN A 47 -12.97 -5.53 16.65
N ALA A 48 -13.52 -4.87 15.63
CA ALA A 48 -14.60 -3.91 15.82
C ALA A 48 -15.90 -4.58 16.30
N GLU A 49 -16.21 -5.79 15.82
CA GLU A 49 -17.34 -6.60 16.29
C GLU A 49 -17.15 -7.03 17.75
N GLU A 50 -15.99 -7.58 18.10
CA GLU A 50 -15.68 -7.95 19.49
C GLU A 50 -15.77 -6.75 20.46
N LEU A 51 -15.35 -5.56 20.01
CA LEU A 51 -15.44 -4.34 20.80
C LEU A 51 -16.88 -3.85 20.97
N LYS A 52 -17.75 -4.06 19.98
CA LYS A 52 -19.18 -3.75 20.11
C LYS A 52 -19.86 -4.68 21.11
N ASP A 53 -19.58 -5.98 21.04
CA ASP A 53 -20.16 -6.97 21.95
C ASP A 53 -19.72 -6.77 23.41
N LYS A 54 -18.46 -6.34 23.62
CA LYS A 54 -17.94 -5.99 24.95
C LYS A 54 -18.50 -4.69 25.53
N LYS A 55 -19.00 -3.77 24.70
CA LYS A 55 -19.63 -2.51 25.15
C LYS A 55 -21.14 -2.60 25.35
N GLY A 56 -21.77 -3.69 24.90
CA GLY A 56 -23.20 -3.97 25.06
C GLY A 56 -23.56 -4.83 26.28
N LYS A 57 -22.56 -5.28 27.05
CA LYS A 57 -22.70 -5.90 28.38
C LYS A 57 -22.27 -4.91 29.45
#